data_AF-A0A3D0HPP7-F1
#
_entry.id   AF-A0A3D0HPP7-F1
#
_cell.length_a   1.000
_cell.length_b   1.000
_cell.length_c   1.000
_cell.angle_alpha   90.00
_cell.angle_beta   90.00
_cell.angle_gamma   90.00
#
_symmetry.space_group_name_H-M   'P 1'
#
loop_
_entity.id
_entity.type
_entity.pdbx_description
1 polymer ?
#
loop_
_entity_poly.entity_id
_entity_poly.type
_entity_poly.pdbx_seq_one_letter_code
_entity_poly.pdbx_strand_id
1 'polypeptide(L)'
;MAKIVINHLGSIHHVEMDIKRVNIFIGEQATGKSTLCKAVYYFRNLKEVLLDYYYTVGQEGESSKGLLKELSSRLKDSFVSLFGYSWQLPADLSMDYYYSEQHWVKIKLMQAERKYISVEFSKILLEELQTLDNYANKFYESITAINGRSILPVLENKKFYEYLENEVSRILVDDMTTYYIPAGRGLLSLLCNQKT
;
A
#
# COMPACT_ATOMS: atom_id res chain seq x y z
N MET A 1 16.38 -1.48 -7.77
CA MET A 1 15.91 -2.85 -7.42
C MET A 1 15.24 -2.75 -6.07
N ALA A 2 14.07 -3.37 -5.91
CA ALA A 2 13.37 -3.32 -4.63
C ALA A 2 14.00 -4.27 -3.61
N LYS A 3 13.95 -3.92 -2.33
CA LYS A 3 14.52 -4.69 -1.22
C LYS A 3 13.53 -4.75 -0.06
N ILE A 4 13.45 -5.91 0.58
CA ILE A 4 12.64 -6.11 1.79
C ILE A 4 13.52 -6.53 2.95
N VAL A 5 13.25 -5.96 4.13
CA VAL A 5 13.86 -6.34 5.40
C VAL A 5 12.73 -6.59 6.40
N ILE A 6 12.71 -7.76 7.04
CA ILE A 6 11.71 -8.09 8.05
C ILE A 6 12.41 -8.57 9.30
N ASN A 7 12.01 -8.03 10.44
CA ASN A 7 12.36 -8.51 11.76
C ASN A 7 11.08 -8.94 12.48
N HIS A 8 11.07 -10.18 12.98
CA HIS A 8 10.05 -10.72 13.87
C HIS A 8 8.59 -10.64 13.36
N LEU A 9 8.30 -11.31 12.24
CA LEU A 9 6.96 -11.44 11.67
C LEU A 9 6.52 -12.91 11.60
N GLY A 10 5.70 -13.35 12.55
CA GLY A 10 5.28 -14.75 12.65
C GLY A 10 6.48 -15.67 12.89
N SER A 11 6.72 -16.63 12.00
CA SER A 11 7.89 -17.52 12.07
C SER A 11 9.16 -16.95 11.43
N ILE A 12 9.12 -15.73 10.88
CA ILE A 12 10.29 -15.04 10.32
C ILE A 12 10.98 -14.27 11.45
N HIS A 13 12.17 -14.70 11.87
CA HIS A 13 13.00 -13.96 12.83
C HIS A 13 13.71 -12.77 12.16
N HIS A 14 14.43 -13.04 11.07
CA HIS A 14 15.08 -12.02 10.27
C HIS A 14 15.15 -12.48 8.81
N VAL A 15 14.88 -11.57 7.88
CA VAL A 15 15.17 -11.76 6.45
C VAL A 15 15.55 -10.42 5.84
N GLU A 16 16.54 -10.44 4.98
CA GLU A 16 16.95 -9.32 4.15
C GLU A 16 17.19 -9.87 2.75
N MET A 17 16.45 -9.35 1.77
CA MET A 17 16.60 -9.80 0.39
C MET A 17 16.16 -8.78 -0.64
N ASP A 18 16.79 -8.85 -1.81
CA ASP A 18 16.35 -8.14 -3.00
C ASP A 18 15.17 -8.87 -3.64
N ILE A 19 14.17 -8.10 -4.08
CA ILE A 19 13.03 -8.60 -4.83
C ILE A 19 13.42 -8.66 -6.31
N LYS A 20 13.64 -9.88 -6.81
CA LYS A 20 13.92 -10.13 -8.23
C LYS A 20 12.63 -10.27 -9.03
N ARG A 21 12.75 -10.33 -10.37
CA ARG A 21 11.62 -10.61 -11.28
C ARG A 21 10.90 -11.92 -10.93
N VAL A 22 11.66 -12.93 -10.49
CA VAL A 22 11.14 -14.21 -10.02
C VAL A 22 11.85 -14.57 -8.72
N ASN A 23 11.08 -14.86 -7.67
CA ASN A 23 11.57 -15.31 -6.37
C ASN A 23 10.88 -16.64 -6.04
N ILE A 24 11.64 -17.68 -5.75
CA ILE A 24 11.12 -19.01 -5.40
C ILE A 24 11.54 -19.32 -3.97
N PHE A 25 10.56 -19.52 -3.09
CA PHE A 25 10.79 -19.86 -1.68
C PHE A 25 10.44 -21.32 -1.43
N ILE A 26 11.42 -22.11 -0.99
CA ILE A 26 11.28 -23.55 -0.72
C ILE A 26 11.67 -23.82 0.74
N GLY A 27 11.05 -24.82 1.37
CA GLY A 27 11.37 -25.25 2.74
C GLY A 27 10.19 -25.94 3.41
N GLU A 28 10.39 -26.40 4.64
CA GLU A 28 9.41 -27.14 5.44
C GLU A 28 8.09 -26.38 5.66
N GLN A 29 7.01 -27.07 6.02
CA GLN A 29 5.73 -26.42 6.30
C GLN A 29 5.87 -25.41 7.47
N ALA A 30 5.08 -24.34 7.44
CA ALA A 30 5.02 -23.30 8.48
C ALA A 30 6.29 -22.47 8.72
N THR A 31 7.32 -22.58 7.87
CA THR A 31 8.56 -21.76 7.96
C THR A 31 8.43 -20.31 7.50
N GLY A 32 7.21 -19.77 7.36
CA GLY A 32 7.01 -18.34 7.07
C GLY A 32 7.06 -17.96 5.58
N LYS A 33 7.19 -18.91 4.65
CA LYS A 33 7.15 -18.63 3.19
C LYS A 33 5.94 -17.81 2.75
N SER A 34 4.73 -18.19 3.18
CA SER A 34 3.51 -17.43 2.87
C SER A 34 3.50 -16.06 3.54
N THR A 35 4.08 -15.96 4.74
CA THR A 35 4.21 -14.69 5.47
C THR A 35 5.10 -13.71 4.72
N LEU A 36 6.22 -14.19 4.16
CA LEU A 36 7.10 -13.39 3.31
C LEU A 36 6.38 -12.94 2.03
N CYS A 37 5.65 -13.83 1.35
CA CYS A 37 4.84 -13.46 0.18
C CYS A 37 3.77 -12.41 0.53
N LYS A 38 3.10 -12.54 1.68
CA LYS A 38 2.14 -11.56 2.18
C LYS A 38 2.79 -10.21 2.47
N ALA A 39 4.00 -10.19 3.04
CA ALA A 39 4.73 -8.96 3.30
C ALA A 39 5.11 -8.24 2.00
N VAL A 40 5.63 -8.98 1.00
CA VAL A 40 5.89 -8.40 -0.32
C VAL A 40 4.60 -7.87 -0.96
N TYR A 41 3.53 -8.65 -0.94
CA TYR A 41 2.22 -8.23 -1.44
C TYR A 41 1.72 -6.96 -0.75
N TYR A 42 1.82 -6.91 0.58
CA TYR A 42 1.37 -5.78 1.40
C TYR A 42 2.01 -4.46 0.93
N PHE A 43 3.34 -4.45 0.73
CA PHE A 43 4.02 -3.24 0.26
C PHE A 43 3.67 -2.94 -1.19
N ARG A 44 3.68 -3.93 -2.08
CA ARG A 44 3.32 -3.71 -3.50
C ARG A 44 1.88 -3.21 -3.68
N ASN A 45 0.97 -3.61 -2.81
CA ASN A 45 -0.41 -3.15 -2.79
C ASN A 45 -0.55 -1.65 -2.43
N LEU A 46 0.52 -0.99 -1.96
CA LEU A 46 0.52 0.46 -1.74
C LEU A 46 0.14 1.24 -3.00
N LYS A 47 0.55 0.76 -4.19
CA LYS A 47 0.19 1.36 -5.47
C LYS A 47 -1.33 1.48 -5.63
N GLU A 48 -2.04 0.37 -5.43
CA GLU A 48 -3.51 0.33 -5.52
C GLU A 48 -4.17 1.22 -4.44
N VAL A 49 -3.63 1.21 -3.21
CA VAL A 49 -4.12 2.05 -2.11
C VAL A 49 -4.00 3.54 -2.44
N LEU A 50 -2.90 3.96 -3.06
CA LEU A 50 -2.66 5.33 -3.49
C LEU A 50 -3.61 5.74 -4.63
N LEU A 51 -3.75 4.89 -5.64
CA LEU A 51 -4.64 5.18 -6.77
C LEU A 51 -6.09 5.31 -6.31
N ASP A 52 -6.58 4.37 -5.50
CA ASP A 52 -7.93 4.44 -4.93
C ASP A 52 -8.14 5.71 -4.10
N TYR A 53 -7.13 6.11 -3.31
CA TYR A 53 -7.16 7.38 -2.57
C TYR A 53 -7.29 8.58 -3.50
N TYR A 54 -6.41 8.73 -4.50
CA TYR A 54 -6.43 9.88 -5.40
C TYR A 54 -7.67 9.91 -6.30
N TYR A 55 -8.20 8.75 -6.67
CA TYR A 55 -9.46 8.65 -7.40
C TYR A 55 -10.63 9.15 -6.55
N THR A 56 -10.65 8.79 -5.25
CA THR A 56 -11.63 9.31 -4.30
C THR A 56 -11.51 10.84 -4.20
N VAL A 57 -10.29 11.37 -4.04
CA VAL A 57 -10.06 12.82 -3.97
C VAL A 57 -10.50 13.55 -5.24
N GLY A 58 -10.20 12.99 -6.42
CA GLY A 58 -10.59 13.59 -7.70
C GLY A 58 -12.11 13.64 -7.93
N GLN A 59 -12.88 12.79 -7.24
CA GLN A 59 -14.33 12.66 -7.40
C GLN A 59 -15.13 13.34 -6.29
N GLU A 60 -14.63 13.29 -5.05
CA GLU A 60 -15.33 13.73 -3.84
C GLU A 60 -14.64 14.92 -3.13
N GLY A 61 -13.39 15.23 -3.49
CA GLY A 61 -12.57 16.27 -2.87
C GLY A 61 -11.70 15.76 -1.71
N GLU A 62 -10.99 16.67 -1.06
CA GLU A 62 -10.03 16.32 0.01
C GLU A 62 -10.70 15.56 1.16
N SER A 63 -10.07 14.48 1.62
CA SER A 63 -10.48 13.83 2.86
C SER A 63 -10.19 14.74 4.06
N SER A 64 -11.19 14.93 4.93
CA SER A 64 -11.08 15.67 6.20
C SER A 64 -9.93 15.26 7.13
N LYS A 65 -9.32 14.08 6.91
CA LYS A 65 -8.21 13.54 7.70
C LYS A 65 -6.83 13.90 7.16
N GLY A 66 -6.72 14.35 5.90
CA GLY A 66 -5.47 14.58 5.17
C GLY A 66 -4.78 13.28 4.70
N LEU A 67 -3.98 13.38 3.63
CA LEU A 67 -3.27 12.28 2.95
C LEU A 67 -2.62 11.28 3.91
N LEU A 68 -1.72 11.75 4.77
CA LEU A 68 -0.92 10.90 5.65
C LEU A 68 -1.76 10.04 6.58
N LYS A 69 -2.82 10.63 7.15
CA LYS A 69 -3.67 9.95 8.14
C LYS A 69 -4.56 8.91 7.45
N GLU A 70 -5.08 9.23 6.28
CA GLU A 70 -5.89 8.33 5.46
C GLU A 70 -5.04 7.13 4.98
N LEU A 71 -3.87 7.38 4.39
CA LEU A 71 -2.95 6.33 3.97
C LEU A 71 -2.50 5.45 5.14
N SER A 72 -2.15 6.06 6.27
CA SER A 72 -1.78 5.31 7.47
C SER A 72 -2.93 4.43 7.97
N SER A 73 -4.19 4.89 7.89
CA SER A 73 -5.35 4.09 8.26
C SER A 73 -5.52 2.90 7.32
N ARG A 74 -5.51 3.13 6.00
CA ARG A 74 -5.66 2.07 4.99
C ARG A 74 -4.55 1.02 5.09
N LEU A 75 -3.32 1.45 5.33
CA LEU A 75 -2.18 0.56 5.54
C LEU A 75 -2.27 -0.25 6.84
N LYS A 76 -2.84 0.32 7.91
CA LYS A 76 -3.13 -0.42 9.14
C LYS A 76 -4.20 -1.47 8.91
N ASP A 77 -5.30 -1.11 8.26
CA ASP A 77 -6.41 -2.02 7.97
C ASP A 77 -5.95 -3.17 7.06
N SER A 78 -5.15 -2.86 6.03
CA SER A 78 -4.53 -3.87 5.16
C SER A 78 -3.59 -4.80 5.92
N PHE A 79 -2.77 -4.27 6.84
CA PHE A 79 -1.88 -5.10 7.66
C PHE A 79 -2.69 -6.06 8.54
N VAL A 80 -3.71 -5.54 9.21
CA VAL A 80 -4.59 -6.34 10.07
C VAL A 80 -5.34 -7.40 9.25
N SER A 81 -5.79 -7.08 8.04
CA SER A 81 -6.46 -8.03 7.15
C SER A 81 -5.54 -9.19 6.74
N LEU A 82 -4.27 -8.91 6.43
CA LEU A 82 -3.33 -9.93 5.95
C LEU A 82 -2.72 -10.78 7.06
N PHE A 83 -2.43 -10.17 8.21
CA PHE A 83 -1.70 -10.79 9.32
C PHE A 83 -2.58 -11.11 10.54
N GLY A 84 -3.78 -10.52 10.64
CA GLY A 84 -4.74 -10.71 11.72
C GLY A 84 -4.46 -9.85 12.97
N TYR A 85 -5.48 -9.67 13.82
CA TYR A 85 -5.35 -9.05 15.15
C TYR A 85 -4.63 -9.94 16.18
N SER A 86 -4.44 -11.23 15.88
CA SER A 86 -4.33 -12.28 16.91
C SER A 86 -2.92 -12.74 17.24
N TRP A 87 -1.88 -12.01 16.87
CA TRP A 87 -0.53 -12.40 17.25
C TRP A 87 -0.04 -11.45 18.33
N GLN A 88 0.57 -11.99 19.37
CA GLN A 88 1.42 -11.25 20.28
C GLN A 88 2.56 -10.67 19.42
N LEU A 89 2.27 -9.63 18.64
CA LEU A 89 3.23 -9.03 17.74
C LEU A 89 4.38 -8.57 18.64
N PRO A 90 5.58 -9.10 18.39
CA PRO A 90 6.70 -8.85 19.26
C PRO A 90 7.04 -7.35 19.19
N ALA A 91 7.57 -6.83 20.30
CA ALA A 91 7.82 -5.40 20.49
C ALA A 91 8.70 -4.80 19.38
N ASP A 92 9.57 -5.64 18.85
CA ASP A 92 10.62 -5.38 17.88
C ASP A 92 10.23 -5.83 16.46
N LEU A 93 8.93 -6.04 16.20
CA LEU A 93 8.44 -6.26 14.84
C LEU A 93 8.74 -5.02 13.99
N SER A 94 9.48 -5.23 12.91
CA SER A 94 9.70 -4.22 11.88
C SER A 94 9.64 -4.82 10.49
N MET A 95 9.09 -4.07 9.55
CA MET A 95 9.14 -4.40 8.13
C MET A 95 9.54 -3.15 7.35
N ASP A 96 10.64 -3.23 6.63
CA ASP A 96 11.11 -2.16 5.76
C ASP A 96 11.02 -2.63 4.31
N TYR A 97 10.49 -1.78 3.45
CA TYR A 97 10.45 -2.00 2.02
C TYR A 97 11.02 -0.80 1.29
N TYR A 98 12.03 -1.05 0.48
CA TYR A 98 12.72 -0.07 -0.33
C TYR A 98 12.30 -0.32 -1.78
N TYR A 99 11.56 0.62 -2.37
CA TYR A 99 11.26 0.62 -3.81
C TYR A 99 12.51 1.05 -4.60
N SER A 100 13.23 2.01 -4.04
CA SER A 100 14.57 2.46 -4.44
C SER A 100 15.34 2.94 -3.21
N GLU A 101 16.55 3.47 -3.38
CA GLU A 101 17.34 4.03 -2.27
C GLU A 101 16.64 5.22 -1.59
N GLN A 102 15.87 5.99 -2.37
CA GLN A 102 15.21 7.22 -1.91
C GLN A 102 13.74 7.02 -1.54
N HIS A 103 13.10 5.96 -2.05
CA HIS A 103 11.68 5.68 -1.86
C HIS A 103 11.51 4.43 -1.02
N TRP A 104 11.11 4.61 0.24
CA TRP A 104 10.92 3.51 1.16
C TRP A 104 9.72 3.73 2.09
N VAL A 105 9.17 2.61 2.56
CA VAL A 105 8.13 2.57 3.58
C VAL A 105 8.58 1.61 4.67
N LYS A 106 8.47 2.06 5.92
CA LYS A 106 8.84 1.29 7.10
C LYS A 106 7.67 1.16 8.02
N ILE A 107 7.54 -0.02 8.60
CA ILE A 107 6.50 -0.35 9.54
C ILE A 107 7.15 -0.85 10.80
N LYS A 108 6.72 -0.28 11.92
CA LYS A 108 7.19 -0.67 13.25
C LYS A 108 6.00 -0.79 14.18
N LEU A 109 6.08 -1.72 15.11
CA LEU A 109 5.13 -1.76 16.21
C LEU A 109 5.59 -0.77 17.29
N MET A 110 4.76 0.23 17.58
CA MET A 110 5.01 1.14 18.70
C MET A 110 4.24 0.68 19.93
N GLN A 111 4.91 0.72 21.09
CA GLN A 111 4.30 0.48 22.38
C GLN A 111 4.04 1.84 23.06
N ALA A 112 2.79 2.31 22.97
CA ALA A 112 2.22 3.23 23.95
C ALA A 112 1.33 2.43 24.90
N GLU A 113 0.37 3.06 25.59
CA GLU A 113 -0.65 2.38 26.42
C GLU A 113 -1.39 1.24 25.67
N ARG A 114 -1.39 1.28 24.32
CA ARG A 114 -1.81 0.19 23.43
C ARG A 114 -0.77 -0.01 22.31
N LYS A 115 -0.59 -1.25 21.87
CA LYS A 115 0.23 -1.59 20.70
C LYS A 115 -0.44 -1.04 19.44
N TYR A 116 0.28 -0.23 18.67
CA TYR A 116 -0.21 0.26 17.37
C TYR A 116 0.87 0.18 16.30
N ILE A 117 0.43 0.04 15.05
CA ILE A 117 1.29 0.00 13.88
C ILE A 117 1.63 1.45 13.51
N SER A 118 2.92 1.78 13.49
CA SER A 118 3.42 3.03 12.94
C SER A 118 3.89 2.79 11.51
N VAL A 119 3.56 3.73 10.61
CA VAL A 119 4.00 3.72 9.22
C VAL A 119 4.84 4.96 9.00
N GLU A 120 6.06 4.76 8.53
CA GLU A 120 7.02 5.81 8.22
C GLU A 120 7.32 5.78 6.72
N PHE A 121 7.26 6.93 6.07
CA PHE A 121 7.61 7.09 4.67
C PHE A 121 8.94 7.83 4.56
N SER A 122 9.73 7.53 3.53
CA SER A 122 10.87 8.38 3.16
C SER A 122 10.41 9.80 2.85
N LYS A 123 11.23 10.79 3.21
CA LYS A 123 10.93 12.21 2.97
C LYS A 123 10.61 12.52 1.50
N ILE A 124 11.41 12.00 0.57
CA ILE A 124 11.24 12.23 -0.87
C ILE A 124 9.90 11.65 -1.35
N LEU A 125 9.61 10.39 -1.00
CA LEU A 125 8.30 9.77 -1.30
C LEU A 125 7.15 10.64 -0.77
N LEU A 126 7.23 11.12 0.47
CA LEU A 126 6.16 11.93 1.05
C LEU A 126 5.95 13.25 0.29
N GLU A 127 7.02 13.94 -0.10
CA GLU A 127 6.96 15.19 -0.87
C GLU A 127 6.32 14.98 -2.26
N GLU A 128 6.67 13.88 -2.95
CA GLU A 128 6.05 13.53 -4.24
C GLU A 128 4.57 13.16 -4.08
N LEU A 129 4.20 12.38 -3.05
CA LEU A 129 2.81 12.05 -2.77
C LEU A 129 1.97 13.28 -2.42
N GLN A 130 2.53 14.24 -1.68
CA GLN A 130 1.87 15.53 -1.41
C GLN A 130 1.70 16.38 -2.67
N THR A 131 2.66 16.31 -3.60
CA THR A 131 2.55 17.00 -4.88
C THR A 131 1.39 16.44 -5.71
N LEU A 132 1.23 15.11 -5.74
CA LEU A 132 0.09 14.45 -6.38
C LEU A 132 -1.24 14.76 -5.68
N ASP A 133 -1.24 14.84 -4.36
CA ASP A 133 -2.43 15.18 -3.57
C ASP A 133 -2.93 16.60 -3.91
N ASN A 134 -2.01 17.57 -3.96
CA ASN A 134 -2.33 18.93 -4.40
C ASN A 134 -2.86 18.96 -5.85
N TYR A 135 -2.34 18.11 -6.72
CA TYR A 135 -2.82 17.99 -8.10
C TYR A 135 -4.25 17.43 -8.15
N ALA A 136 -4.53 16.36 -7.39
CA ALA A 136 -5.86 15.75 -7.31
C ALA A 136 -6.92 16.72 -6.78
N ASN A 137 -6.57 17.50 -5.74
CA ASN A 137 -7.47 18.51 -5.19
C ASN A 137 -7.77 19.65 -6.18
N LYS A 138 -6.76 20.15 -6.88
CA LYS A 138 -6.94 21.16 -7.94
C LYS A 138 -7.81 20.64 -9.09
N PHE A 139 -7.66 19.37 -9.44
CA PHE A 139 -8.51 18.73 -10.44
C PHE A 139 -9.97 18.73 -10.00
N TYR A 140 -10.25 18.30 -8.75
CA TYR A 140 -11.60 18.33 -8.19
C TYR A 140 -12.21 19.75 -8.17
N GLU A 141 -11.44 20.76 -7.75
CA GLU A 141 -11.86 22.18 -7.79
C GLU A 141 -12.22 22.64 -9.22
N SER A 142 -11.43 22.22 -10.21
CA SER A 142 -11.68 22.57 -11.61
C SER A 142 -12.96 21.95 -12.15
N ILE A 143 -13.23 20.68 -11.83
CA ILE A 143 -14.45 19.98 -12.27
C ILE A 143 -15.69 20.56 -11.57
N THR A 144 -15.60 20.82 -10.26
CA THR A 144 -16.72 21.39 -9.50
C THR A 144 -17.11 22.80 -9.98
N ALA A 145 -16.14 23.60 -10.42
CA ALA A 145 -16.39 24.89 -11.06
C ALA A 145 -17.10 24.78 -12.43
N ILE A 146 -16.96 23.64 -13.13
CA ILE A 146 -17.46 23.39 -14.49
C ILE A 146 -18.86 22.74 -14.51
N ASN A 147 -19.44 22.37 -13.36
CA ASN A 147 -20.71 21.62 -13.17
C ASN A 147 -22.01 22.30 -13.71
N GLY A 148 -21.98 22.81 -14.94
CA GLY A 148 -23.13 23.16 -15.77
C GLY A 148 -23.16 22.50 -17.16
N ARG A 149 -22.19 21.66 -17.58
CA ARG A 149 -22.19 21.02 -18.92
C ARG A 149 -21.62 19.58 -18.97
N SER A 150 -22.51 18.60 -19.14
CA SER A 150 -22.35 17.18 -18.81
C SER A 150 -21.64 16.25 -19.83
N ILE A 151 -20.59 16.66 -20.55
CA ILE A 151 -19.85 15.73 -21.48
C ILE A 151 -18.32 15.85 -21.39
N LEU A 152 -17.77 17.04 -21.11
CA LEU A 152 -16.34 17.26 -20.83
C LEU A 152 -15.75 16.44 -19.66
N PRO A 153 -16.48 16.15 -18.56
CA PRO A 153 -15.91 15.48 -17.39
C PRO A 153 -15.31 14.10 -17.68
N VAL A 154 -15.87 13.35 -18.63
CA VAL A 154 -15.46 11.94 -18.85
C VAL A 154 -14.06 11.82 -19.46
N LEU A 155 -13.72 12.67 -20.44
CA LEU A 155 -12.41 12.66 -21.09
C LEU A 155 -11.33 13.26 -20.19
N GLU A 156 -11.68 14.30 -19.42
CA GLU A 156 -10.77 14.90 -18.44
C GLU A 156 -10.48 13.93 -17.28
N ASN A 157 -11.49 13.21 -16.80
CA ASN A 157 -11.32 12.14 -15.81
C ASN A 157 -10.38 11.04 -16.32
N LYS A 158 -10.52 10.60 -17.57
CA LYS A 158 -9.63 9.56 -18.13
C LYS A 158 -8.17 10.00 -18.13
N LYS A 159 -7.88 11.22 -18.61
CA LYS A 159 -6.51 11.76 -18.62
C LYS A 159 -5.95 11.95 -17.22
N PHE A 160 -6.80 12.39 -16.29
CA PHE A 160 -6.44 12.53 -14.88
C PHE A 160 -6.04 11.17 -14.27
N TYR A 161 -6.84 10.12 -14.50
CA TYR A 161 -6.53 8.78 -14.00
C TYR A 161 -5.27 8.18 -14.63
N GLU A 162 -5.10 8.33 -15.95
CA GLU A 162 -3.88 7.90 -16.65
C GLU A 162 -2.65 8.63 -16.11
N TYR A 163 -2.75 9.92 -15.82
CA TYR A 163 -1.65 10.68 -15.22
C TYR A 163 -1.29 10.18 -13.82
N LEU A 164 -2.29 9.98 -12.95
CA LEU A 164 -2.07 9.46 -11.60
C LEU A 164 -1.44 8.05 -11.63
N GLU A 165 -1.92 7.17 -12.50
CA GLU A 165 -1.37 5.83 -12.64
C GLU A 165 0.11 5.85 -13.06
N ASN A 166 0.45 6.69 -14.02
CA ASN A 166 1.84 6.85 -14.48
C ASN A 166 2.74 7.44 -13.39
N GLU A 167 2.28 8.48 -12.69
CA GLU A 167 3.08 9.12 -11.64
C GLU A 167 3.26 8.21 -10.42
N VAL A 168 2.22 7.53 -9.94
CA VAL A 168 2.36 6.57 -8.83
C VAL A 168 3.29 5.43 -9.23
N SER A 169 3.19 4.92 -10.46
CA SER A 169 4.09 3.88 -10.98
C SER A 169 5.54 4.36 -11.06
N ARG A 170 5.76 5.63 -11.45
CA ARG A 170 7.09 6.27 -11.48
C ARG A 170 7.69 6.39 -10.07
N ILE A 171 6.92 6.92 -9.12
CA ILE A 171 7.34 7.15 -7.74
C ILE A 171 7.72 5.83 -7.04
N LEU A 172 6.88 4.80 -7.21
CA LEU A 172 7.11 3.49 -6.60
C LEU A 172 8.04 2.58 -7.44
N VAL A 173 8.47 3.03 -8.62
CA VAL A 173 9.27 2.23 -9.56
C VAL A 173 8.61 0.85 -9.80
N ASP A 174 7.28 0.83 -9.91
CA ASP A 174 6.46 -0.38 -10.09
C ASP A 174 5.42 -0.17 -11.20
N ASP A 175 5.73 -0.71 -12.38
CA ASP A 175 4.88 -0.70 -13.57
C ASP A 175 3.88 -1.86 -13.61
N MET A 176 3.92 -2.77 -12.64
CA MET A 176 3.08 -3.97 -12.64
C MET A 176 1.85 -3.80 -11.75
N THR A 177 0.79 -4.52 -12.10
CA THR A 177 -0.36 -4.74 -11.22
C THR A 177 -0.04 -5.83 -10.21
N THR A 178 -0.52 -5.68 -8.98
CA THR A 178 -0.22 -6.61 -7.89
C THR A 178 -1.37 -7.57 -7.66
N TYR A 179 -1.11 -8.88 -7.77
CA TYR A 179 -2.07 -9.93 -7.46
C TYR A 179 -1.55 -10.85 -6.35
N TYR A 180 -2.43 -11.20 -5.41
CA TYR A 180 -2.15 -12.22 -4.40
C TYR A 180 -2.98 -13.47 -4.64
N ILE A 181 -2.28 -14.58 -4.94
CA ILE A 181 -2.89 -15.89 -5.11
C ILE A 181 -2.48 -16.75 -3.91
N PRO A 182 -3.37 -16.98 -2.92
CA PRO A 182 -3.05 -17.86 -1.81
C PRO A 182 -3.00 -19.32 -2.25
N ALA A 183 -2.40 -20.18 -1.42
CA ALA A 183 -2.52 -21.62 -1.58
C ALA A 183 -4.00 -22.05 -1.53
N GLY A 184 -4.35 -23.18 -2.17
CA GLY A 184 -5.75 -23.62 -2.34
C GLY A 184 -6.60 -23.62 -1.05
N ARG A 185 -6.02 -23.97 0.11
CA ARG A 185 -6.73 -23.88 1.41
C ARG A 185 -7.02 -22.44 1.86
N GLY A 186 -6.13 -21.50 1.55
CA GLY A 186 -6.32 -20.07 1.82
C GLY A 186 -7.28 -19.39 0.84
N LEU A 187 -7.40 -19.89 -0.40
CA LEU A 187 -8.32 -19.37 -1.40
C LEU A 187 -9.79 -19.49 -0.97
N LEU A 188 -10.17 -20.65 -0.42
CA LEU A 188 -11.52 -20.86 0.11
C LEU A 188 -11.86 -19.87 1.23
N SER A 189 -10.91 -19.59 2.12
CA SER A 189 -11.12 -18.59 3.18
C SER A 189 -11.24 -17.16 2.65
N LEU A 190 -10.52 -16.79 1.59
CA LEU A 190 -10.66 -15.47 0.96
C LEU A 190 -12.01 -15.33 0.26
N LEU A 191 -12.43 -16.35 -0.49
CA LEU A 191 -13.71 -16.36 -1.19
C LEU A 191 -14.90 -16.33 -0.23
N CYS A 192 -14.82 -17.05 0.90
CA CYS A 192 -15.86 -17.02 1.93
C CYS A 192 -15.94 -15.68 2.71
N ASN A 193 -14.85 -14.89 2.73
CA ASN A 193 -14.81 -13.58 3.39
C ASN A 193 -15.26 -12.42 2.50
N GLN A 194 -15.48 -12.64 1.20
CA GLN A 194 -16.20 -11.68 0.37
C GLN A 194 -17.69 -11.76 0.73
N LYS A 195 -18.13 -10.91 1.66
CA LYS A 195 -19.56 -10.69 1.88
C LYS A 195 -20.16 -10.11 0.59
N THR A 196 -21.05 -10.89 -0.02
CA THR A 196 -22.09 -10.41 -0.96
C THR A 196 -22.92 -9.30 -0.34
#